data_AF-A0A172UBT3-F1
#
_entry.id   AF-A0A172UBT3-F1
#
_cell.length_a   1.000
_cell.length_b   1.000
_cell.length_c   1.000
_cell.angle_alpha   90.00
_cell.angle_beta   90.00
_cell.angle_gamma   90.00
#
_symmetry.space_group_name_H-M   'P 1'
#
loop_
_entity.id
_entity.type
_entity.pdbx_description
1 polymer ?
#
loop_
_entity_poly.entity_id
_entity_poly.type
_entity_poly.pdbx_seq_one_letter_code
_entity_poly.pdbx_strand_id
1 'polypeptide(L)'
;MKPIATQPKAAALLAAALFVTGCDPMLSLQGSFWPAWIVCIMAGLAASMLLMWQLVRLRLAPHLGPPLLVAPSLWALCTFSIWLLFYSR
;
A
#
# COMPACT_ATOMS: atom_id res chain seq x y z
N MET A 1 -25.93 -4.43 -48.45
CA MET A 1 -24.83 -4.21 -47.49
C MET A 1 -25.13 -2.93 -46.73
N LYS A 2 -25.54 -3.01 -45.46
CA LYS A 2 -26.03 -1.87 -44.65
C LYS A 2 -24.91 -1.50 -43.67
N PRO A 3 -24.38 -0.26 -43.69
CA PRO A 3 -23.25 0.09 -42.83
C PRO A 3 -23.72 0.07 -41.37
N ILE A 4 -22.99 -0.67 -40.54
CA ILE A 4 -23.16 -0.71 -39.09
C ILE A 4 -22.70 0.66 -38.58
N ALA A 5 -23.65 1.59 -38.49
CA ALA A 5 -23.45 2.87 -37.85
C ALA A 5 -23.15 2.62 -36.37
N THR A 6 -21.89 2.77 -35.99
CA THR A 6 -21.42 2.85 -34.60
C THR A 6 -22.12 4.01 -33.91
N GLN A 7 -23.25 3.72 -33.25
CA GLN A 7 -24.06 4.69 -32.52
C GLN A 7 -23.23 5.21 -31.33
N PRO A 8 -22.82 6.49 -31.31
CA PRO A 8 -21.99 7.06 -30.24
C PRO A 8 -22.70 7.03 -28.88
N LYS A 9 -24.04 6.92 -28.90
CA LYS A 9 -24.90 6.77 -27.71
C LYS A 9 -24.62 5.46 -26.96
N ALA A 10 -24.37 4.35 -27.67
CA ALA A 10 -24.09 3.07 -27.04
C ALA A 10 -22.71 3.06 -26.37
N ALA A 11 -21.70 3.64 -27.03
CA ALA A 11 -20.38 3.83 -26.46
C ALA A 11 -20.39 4.77 -25.24
N ALA A 12 -21.17 5.86 -25.30
CA ALA A 12 -21.34 6.78 -24.18
C ALA A 12 -22.05 6.12 -22.99
N LEU A 13 -23.05 5.27 -23.23
CA LEU A 13 -23.73 4.51 -22.18
C LEU A 13 -22.82 3.46 -21.52
N LEU A 14 -21.98 2.78 -22.31
CA LEU A 14 -20.97 1.84 -21.79
C LEU A 14 -19.90 2.56 -20.96
N ALA A 15 -19.43 3.73 -21.42
CA ALA A 15 -18.50 4.56 -20.67
C ALA A 15 -19.13 5.08 -19.37
N ALA A 16 -20.38 5.55 -19.42
CA ALA A 16 -21.11 5.98 -18.21
C ALA A 16 -21.35 4.82 -17.23
N ALA A 17 -21.65 3.61 -17.73
CA ALA A 17 -21.78 2.42 -16.90
C ALA A 17 -20.46 2.06 -16.17
N LEU A 18 -19.32 2.19 -16.85
CA LEU A 18 -17.99 2.02 -16.23
C LEU A 18 -17.69 3.07 -15.15
N PHE A 19 -18.16 4.31 -15.33
CA PHE A 19 -18.04 5.35 -14.30
C PHE A 19 -18.97 5.09 -13.09
N VAL A 20 -20.11 4.44 -13.29
CA VAL A 20 -21.07 4.10 -12.22
C VAL A 20 -20.65 2.85 -11.41
N THR A 21 -19.84 1.94 -11.96
CA THR A 21 -19.29 0.81 -11.18
C THR A 21 -18.26 1.23 -10.11
N GLY A 22 -17.90 2.52 -10.05
CA GLY A 22 -17.04 3.08 -9.01
C GLY A 22 -17.76 3.58 -7.76
N CYS A 23 -19.10 3.46 -7.68
CA CYS A 23 -19.85 3.80 -6.48
C CYS A 23 -19.57 2.72 -5.41
N ASP A 24 -18.67 3.09 -4.50
CA ASP A 24 -18.14 2.33 -3.38
C ASP A 24 -17.77 0.86 -3.67
N PRO A 25 -16.62 0.60 -4.30
CA PRO A 25 -15.91 -0.60 -3.92
C PRO A 25 -15.38 -0.33 -2.51
N MET A 26 -16.20 -0.54 -1.49
CA MET A 26 -15.74 -0.78 -0.12
C MET A 26 -15.05 -2.17 -0.05
N LEU A 27 -14.26 -2.48 -1.09
CA LEU A 27 -13.15 -3.39 -1.06
C LEU A 27 -12.15 -2.77 -0.08
N SER A 28 -12.43 -3.02 1.19
CA SER A 28 -11.44 -3.00 2.24
C SER A 28 -10.42 -4.06 1.82
N LEU A 29 -9.45 -3.66 0.99
CA LEU A 29 -8.18 -4.35 0.87
C LEU A 29 -7.78 -4.63 2.31
N GLN A 30 -7.48 -5.88 2.65
CA GLN A 30 -7.39 -6.32 4.05
C GLN A 30 -6.43 -5.45 4.91
N GLY A 31 -5.59 -4.59 4.31
CA GLY A 31 -4.80 -3.56 5.01
C GLY A 31 -5.22 -2.08 4.85
N SER A 32 -6.21 -1.70 4.04
CA SER A 32 -6.71 -0.32 3.87
C SER A 32 -7.83 0.05 4.87
N PHE A 33 -7.99 -0.73 5.94
CA PHE A 33 -8.88 -0.38 7.03
C PHE A 33 -8.41 0.92 7.68
N TRP A 34 -9.10 2.00 7.36
CA TRP A 34 -8.98 3.28 8.04
C TRP A 34 -9.48 3.06 9.48
N PRO A 35 -8.70 3.26 10.57
CA PRO A 35 -7.40 3.93 10.77
C PRO A 35 -6.21 3.01 11.12
N ALA A 36 -6.41 1.70 11.17
CA ALA A 36 -5.41 0.72 11.62
C ALA A 36 -4.07 0.81 10.86
N TRP A 37 -4.14 1.01 9.54
CA TRP A 37 -2.95 1.11 8.69
C TRP A 37 -2.06 2.31 9.03
N ILE A 38 -2.67 3.45 9.38
CA ILE A 38 -1.93 4.65 9.83
C ILE A 38 -1.17 4.34 11.12
N VAL A 39 -1.82 3.66 12.07
CA VAL A 39 -1.17 3.23 13.32
C VAL A 39 -0.01 2.28 13.02
N CYS A 40 -0.18 1.32 12.10
CA CYS A 40 0.87 0.38 11.70
C CYS A 40 2.07 1.09 11.07
N ILE A 41 1.84 2.05 10.17
CA ILE A 41 2.88 2.84 9.50
C ILE A 41 3.67 3.66 10.52
N MET A 42 2.98 4.34 11.44
CA MET A 42 3.59 5.19 12.46
C MET A 42 4.40 4.36 13.46
N ALA A 43 3.82 3.25 13.96
CA ALA A 43 4.51 2.33 14.85
C ALA A 43 5.69 1.64 14.14
N GLY A 44 5.51 1.24 12.88
CA GLY A 44 6.55 0.67 12.03
C GLY A 44 7.70 1.64 11.81
N LEU A 45 7.41 2.93 11.64
CA LEU A 45 8.43 3.98 11.51
C LEU A 45 9.26 4.09 12.80
N ALA A 46 8.61 4.22 13.95
CA ALA A 46 9.28 4.28 15.24
C ALA A 46 10.16 3.04 15.49
N ALA A 47 9.62 1.85 15.22
CA ALA A 47 10.37 0.60 15.34
C ALA A 47 11.58 0.56 14.39
N SER A 48 11.41 0.95 13.13
CA SER A 48 12.51 0.97 12.15
C SER A 48 13.62 1.95 12.52
N MET A 49 13.29 3.11 13.08
CA MET A 49 14.29 4.07 13.57
C MET A 49 15.08 3.48 14.73
N LEU A 50 14.39 2.81 15.67
CA LEU A 50 15.02 2.15 16.80
C LEU A 50 15.96 1.03 16.32
N LEU A 51 15.51 0.18 15.40
CA LEU A 51 16.32 -0.87 14.80
C LEU A 51 17.54 -0.31 14.04
N MET A 52 17.34 0.72 13.22
CA MET A 52 18.44 1.35 12.49
C MET A 52 19.47 1.96 13.46
N TRP A 53 19.01 2.55 14.56
CA TRP A 53 19.88 3.01 15.62
C TRP A 53 20.69 1.88 16.26
N GLN A 54 20.07 0.72 16.54
CA GLN A 54 20.78 -0.47 17.01
C GLN A 54 21.83 -0.96 16.01
N LEU A 55 21.50 -1.01 14.71
CA LEU A 55 22.42 -1.45 13.65
C LEU A 55 23.64 -0.52 13.54
N VAL A 56 23.45 0.78 13.71
CA VAL A 56 24.54 1.76 13.77
C VAL A 56 25.39 1.56 15.02
N ARG A 57 24.76 1.37 16.19
CA ARG A 57 25.48 1.11 17.45
C ARG A 57 26.32 -0.17 17.40
N LEU A 58 25.81 -1.20 16.75
CA LEU A 58 26.50 -2.48 16.56
C LEU A 58 27.55 -2.44 15.43
N ARG A 59 27.76 -1.30 14.75
CA ARG A 59 28.65 -1.16 13.59
C ARG A 59 28.29 -2.09 12.41
N LEU A 60 27.04 -2.54 12.33
CA LEU A 60 26.55 -3.35 11.22
C LEU A 60 26.16 -2.49 10.02
N ALA A 61 25.84 -1.21 10.23
CA ALA A 61 25.44 -0.27 9.18
C ALA A 61 26.31 -0.30 7.91
N PRO A 62 27.66 -0.38 7.97
CA PRO A 62 28.51 -0.45 6.77
C PRO A 62 28.36 -1.75 5.96
N HIS A 63 27.87 -2.83 6.57
CA HIS A 63 27.77 -4.16 5.96
C HIS A 63 26.41 -4.42 5.29
N LEU A 64 25.40 -3.57 5.55
CA LEU A 64 24.02 -3.75 5.10
C LEU A 64 23.75 -3.19 3.69
N GLY A 65 24.73 -2.53 3.07
CA GLY A 65 24.58 -1.94 1.73
C GLY A 65 24.02 -0.50 1.76
N PRO A 66 23.40 -0.03 0.67
CA PRO A 66 22.97 1.36 0.54
C PRO A 66 21.90 1.73 1.58
N PRO A 67 22.12 2.76 2.43
CA PRO A 67 21.19 3.12 3.50
C PRO A 67 19.82 3.56 2.96
N LEU A 68 19.80 4.06 1.73
CA LEU A 68 18.58 4.48 1.04
C LEU A 68 17.63 3.31 0.73
N LEU A 69 18.14 2.08 0.61
CA LEU A 69 17.30 0.88 0.43
C LEU A 69 17.03 0.19 1.76
N VAL A 70 18.00 0.18 2.67
CA VAL A 70 17.88 -0.47 3.98
C VAL A 70 16.81 0.23 4.83
N ALA A 71 16.80 1.55 4.90
CA ALA A 71 15.82 2.29 5.72
C ALA A 71 14.36 2.03 5.31
N PRO A 72 13.94 2.20 4.03
CA PRO A 72 12.57 1.95 3.63
C PRO A 72 12.19 0.47 3.67
N SER A 73 13.13 -0.46 3.41
CA SER A 73 12.85 -1.89 3.54
C SER A 73 12.64 -2.31 5.00
N LEU A 74 13.44 -1.80 5.93
CA LEU A 74 13.23 -2.02 7.36
C LEU A 74 11.88 -1.47 7.81
N TRP A 75 11.55 -0.27 7.35
CA TRP A 75 10.28 0.36 7.66
C TRP A 75 9.09 -0.43 7.14
N ALA A 76 9.13 -0.87 5.89
CA ALA A 76 8.11 -1.72 5.30
C ALA A 76 7.97 -3.03 6.07
N LEU A 77 9.09 -3.69 6.39
CA LEU A 77 9.11 -4.94 7.15
C LEU A 77 8.49 -4.78 8.54
N CYS A 78 8.82 -3.70 9.26
CA CYS A 78 8.23 -3.41 10.57
C CYS A 78 6.72 -3.14 10.46
N THR A 79 6.32 -2.31 9.50
CA THR A 79 4.91 -1.96 9.24
C THR A 79 4.08 -3.20 8.92
N PHE A 80 4.55 -4.06 8.02
CA PHE A 80 3.86 -5.29 7.67
C PHE A 80 3.87 -6.31 8.80
N SER A 81 4.96 -6.42 9.57
CA SER A 81 5.02 -7.32 10.73
C SER A 81 3.99 -6.92 11.78
N ILE A 82 3.89 -5.63 12.11
CA ILE A 82 2.89 -5.11 13.05
C ILE A 82 1.48 -5.39 12.52
N TRP A 83 1.25 -5.11 11.23
CA TRP A 83 -0.05 -5.38 10.62
C TRP A 83 -0.43 -6.87 10.67
N LEU A 84 0.49 -7.77 10.31
CA LEU A 84 0.26 -9.22 10.33
C LEU A 84 0.03 -9.77 11.74
N LEU A 85 0.75 -9.25 12.74
CA LEU A 85 0.64 -9.75 14.11
C LEU A 85 -0.64 -9.28 14.82
N PHE A 86 -1.07 -8.04 14.58
CA PHE A 86 -2.17 -7.43 15.33
C PHE A 86 -3.49 -7.34 14.57
N TYR A 87 -3.47 -7.25 13.23
CA TYR A 87 -4.64 -6.92 12.42
C TYR A 87 -5.00 -7.99 11.37
N SER A 88 -4.10 -8.93 11.06
CA SER A 88 -4.39 -10.04 10.14
C SER A 88 -5.08 -11.24 10.80
N ARG A 89 -5.38 -11.15 12.10
CA ARG A 89 -6.18 -12.12 12.85
C ARG A 89 -7.63 -11.67 12.89
#